data_AF-A0A3A0UVF6-F1
#
_entry.id   AF-A0A3A0UVF6-F1
#
_cell.length_a   1.000
_cell.length_b   1.000
_cell.length_c   1.000
_cell.angle_alpha   90.00
_cell.angle_beta   90.00
_cell.angle_gamma   90.00
#
_symmetry.space_group_name_H-M   'P 1'
#
loop_
_entity.id
_entity.type
_entity.pdbx_description
1 polymer ?
#
loop_
_entity_poly.entity_id
_entity_poly.type
_entity_poly.pdbx_seq_one_letter_code
_entity_poly.pdbx_strand_id
1 'polypeptide(L)' 'MAEKTIMLVCAAGMSTSMLVQKMQKEAEKQKLDRDIFAVSTSEADQKIESDNIDVLLLGPQVRFKKDEYTKKCSEKDIPV' A
#
# COMPACT_ATOMS: atom_id res chain seq x y z
N MET A 1 9.83 13.19 -6.80
CA MET A 1 9.07 12.46 -5.77
C MET A 1 7.70 12.24 -6.36
N ALA A 2 7.15 11.03 -6.30
CA ALA A 2 5.84 10.76 -6.89
C ALA A 2 4.76 11.67 -6.27
N GLU A 3 3.71 11.99 -7.02
CA GLU A 3 2.61 12.84 -6.55
C GLU A 3 1.81 12.14 -5.45
N LYS A 4 1.65 10.81 -5.52
CA LYS A 4 1.13 10.00 -4.42
C LYS A 4 1.79 8.62 -4.32
N THR A 5 1.84 8.09 -3.11
CA THR A 5 2.35 6.77 -2.76
C THR A 5 1.22 5.85 -2.29
N ILE A 6 1.08 4.69 -2.94
CA ILE A 6 0.08 3.68 -2.63
C ILE A 6 0.78 2.42 -2.14
N MET A 7 0.58 2.05 -0.88
CA MET A 7 1.14 0.84 -0.29
C MET A 7 0.09 -0.26 -0.22
N LEU A 8 0.41 -1.44 -0.78
CA LEU A 8 -0.41 -2.64 -0.63
C LEU A 8 0.17 -3.54 0.46
N VAL A 9 -0.64 -3.93 1.44
CA VAL A 9 -0.23 -4.85 2.51
C VAL A 9 -0.86 -6.21 2.27
N CYS A 10 -0.02 -7.24 2.18
CA CYS A 10 -0.47 -8.62 1.90
C CYS A 10 0.25 -9.65 2.78
N ALA A 11 -0.14 -10.93 2.66
CA ALA A 11 0.47 -12.04 3.38
C ALA A 11 1.77 -12.57 2.74
N ALA A 12 2.53 -11.73 2.02
CA ALA A 12 3.75 -12.08 1.27
C ALA A 12 3.52 -13.11 0.15
N GLY A 13 3.03 -12.66 -1.02
CA GLY A 13 2.78 -13.57 -2.16
C GLY A 13 2.97 -12.93 -3.53
N MET A 14 3.23 -13.78 -4.54
CA MET A 14 3.44 -13.38 -5.95
C MET A 14 2.22 -12.68 -6.58
N SER A 15 1.00 -12.97 -6.10
CA SER A 15 -0.23 -12.40 -6.65
C SER A 15 -0.32 -10.88 -6.46
N THR A 16 0.18 -10.36 -5.34
CA THR A 16 0.20 -8.92 -5.08
C THR A 16 1.22 -8.21 -5.97
N SER A 17 2.38 -8.84 -6.22
CA SER A 17 3.38 -8.29 -7.15
C SER A 17 2.84 -8.15 -8.58
N MET A 18 2.06 -9.13 -9.05
CA MET A 18 1.38 -9.02 -10.35
C MET A 18 0.36 -7.88 -10.39
N LEU A 19 -0.38 -7.66 -9.31
CA LEU A 19 -1.32 -6.55 -9.21
C LEU A 19 -0.59 -5.20 -9.24
N VAL A 20 0.46 -5.04 -8.43
CA VAL A 20 1.30 -3.83 -8.41
C VAL A 20 1.84 -3.51 -9.80
N GLN A 21 2.39 -4.49 -10.52
CA GLN A 21 2.89 -4.28 -11.88
C GLN A 21 1.80 -3.82 -12.85
N LYS A 22 0.57 -4.34 -12.73
CA LYS A 22 -0.55 -3.89 -13.56
C LYS A 22 -0.98 -2.46 -13.19
N MET A 23 -1.01 -2.13 -11.91
CA MET A 23 -1.34 -0.78 -11.44
C MET A 23 -0.30 0.24 -11.88
N GLN A 24 0.99 -0.07 -11.77
CA GLN A 24 2.09 0.78 -12.26
C GLN A 24 1.95 1.04 -13.77
N LYS A 25 1.75 -0.01 -14.57
CA LYS A 25 1.53 0.13 -16.03
C LYS A 25 0.32 0.99 -16.37
N GLU A 26 -0.74 0.90 -15.58
CA GLU A 26 -1.94 1.70 -15.81
C GLU A 26 -1.75 3.16 -15.38
N ALA A 27 -1.05 3.41 -14.27
CA ALA A 27 -0.65 4.75 -13.86
C ALA A 27 0.23 5.43 -14.93
N GLU A 28 1.19 4.71 -15.51
CA GLU A 28 2.01 5.19 -16.63
C GLU A 28 1.17 5.56 -17.85
N LYS A 29 0.22 4.72 -18.26
CA LYS A 29 -0.69 5.02 -19.40
C LYS A 29 -1.54 6.26 -19.14
N GLN A 30 -2.02 6.42 -17.91
CA GLN A 30 -2.82 7.57 -17.49
C GLN A 30 -1.95 8.79 -17.16
N LYS A 31 -0.63 8.68 -17.28
CA LYS A 31 0.36 9.73 -16.95
C LYS A 31 0.22 10.23 -15.51
N LEU A 32 -0.11 9.32 -14.59
CA LEU A 32 -0.18 9.58 -13.16
C LEU A 32 1.19 9.27 -12.53
N ASP A 33 1.78 10.25 -11.84
CA ASP A 33 3.02 10.06 -11.09
C ASP A 33 2.70 9.40 -9.73
N ARG A 34 2.64 8.07 -9.73
CA ARG A 34 2.28 7.26 -8.55
C ARG A 34 3.39 6.28 -8.22
N ASP A 35 3.83 6.28 -6.97
CA ASP A 35 4.66 5.20 -6.44
C ASP A 35 3.73 4.12 -5.87
N ILE A 36 3.84 2.89 -6.37
CA ILE A 36 2.96 1.79 -5.99
C ILE A 36 3.83 0.60 -5.68
N PHE A 37 3.74 0.10 -4.45
CA PHE A 37 4.50 -1.05 -4.00
C PHE A 37 3.70 -1.93 -3.04
N ALA A 38 4.17 -3.15 -2.85
CA ALA A 38 3.57 -4.10 -1.91
C ALA A 38 4.59 -4.55 -0.87
N VAL A 39 4.11 -4.73 0.36
CA VAL A 39 4.88 -5.24 1.49
C VAL A 39 4.13 -6.36 2.20
N SER A 40 4.85 -7.16 2.97
CA SER A 40 4.22 -8.11 3.88
C SER A 40 3.64 -7.42 5.10
N THR A 41 2.71 -8.07 5.82
CA THR A 41 2.22 -7.52 7.10
C THR A 41 3.32 -7.35 8.15
N SER A 42 4.44 -8.05 8.01
CA SER A 42 5.57 -7.94 8.93
C SER A 42 6.42 -6.69 8.67
N GLU A 43 6.42 -6.19 7.44
CA GLU A 43 7.17 -5.00 7.01
C GLU A 43 6.29 -3.74 7.01
N ALA A 44 4.96 -3.90 7.02
CA ALA A 44 4.00 -2.80 6.91
C ALA A 44 4.20 -1.73 7.99
N ASP A 45 4.36 -2.14 9.26
CA ASP A 45 4.53 -1.20 10.37
C ASP A 45 5.76 -0.31 10.19
N GLN A 46 6.90 -0.92 9.85
CA GLN A 46 8.15 -0.20 9.57
C GLN A 46 7.95 0.79 8.40
N LYS A 47 7.24 0.38 7.36
CA LYS A 47 7.04 1.20 6.17
C LYS A 47 6.09 2.37 6.40
N ILE A 48 5.04 2.17 7.20
CA ILE A 48 4.13 3.23 7.66
C ILE A 48 4.90 4.29 8.46
N GLU A 49 5.92 3.89 9.21
CA GLU A 49 6.77 4.81 9.97
C GLU A 49 7.78 5.55 9.08
N SER A 50 8.46 4.83 8.17
CA SER A 50 9.60 5.36 7.40
C SER A 50 9.22 6.15 6.16
N ASP A 51 8.06 5.88 5.57
CA ASP A 51 7.66 6.42 4.27
C ASP A 51 6.47 7.37 4.37
N ASN A 52 6.38 8.27 3.39
CA ASN A 52 5.19 9.09 3.17
C ASN A 52 4.22 8.29 2.29
N ILE A 53 3.21 7.71 2.93
CA ILE A 53 2.18 6.88 2.29
C ILE A 53 0.88 7.68 2.24
N ASP A 54 0.29 7.85 1.07
CA ASP A 54 -0.98 8.56 0.91
C ASP A 54 -2.19 7.63 1.03
N VAL A 55 -2.03 6.35 0.70
CA VAL A 55 -3.10 5.34 0.78
C VAL A 55 -2.50 3.98 1.12
N LEU A 56 -3.10 3.28 2.07
CA LEU A 56 -2.82 1.88 2.36
C LEU A 56 -3.98 1.02 1.85
N LEU A 57 -3.68 -0.03 1.09
CA LEU A 57 -4.67 -1.00 0.63
C LEU A 57 -4.39 -2.37 1.23
N LEU A 58 -5.41 -2.97 1.86
CA LEU A 58 -5.29 -4.30 2.44
C LEU A 58 -5.69 -5.38 1.45
N GLY A 59 -4.82 -6.37 1.28
CA GLY A 59 -5.17 -7.60 0.59
C GLY A 59 -6.32 -8.33 1.32
N PRO A 60 -7.22 -9.01 0.60
CA PRO A 60 -8.39 -9.66 1.20
C PRO A 60 -8.03 -10.72 2.25
N GLN A 61 -6.88 -11.38 2.06
CA GLN A 61 -6.31 -12.38 2.96
C GLN A 61 -6.04 -11.82 4.38
N VAL A 62 -5.77 -10.52 4.49
CA VAL A 62 -5.41 -9.84 5.74
C VAL A 62 -6.49 -8.84 6.18
N ARG A 63 -7.71 -8.96 5.65
CA ARG A 63 -8.84 -8.07 5.95
C ARG A 63 -9.12 -7.94 7.45
N PHE A 64 -8.91 -9.00 8.23
CA PHE A 64 -9.12 -8.99 9.68
C PHE A 64 -8.20 -7.99 10.41
N LYS A 65 -7.11 -7.55 9.79
CA LYS A 65 -6.20 -6.51 10.32
C LYS A 65 -6.68 -5.08 10.01
N LYS A 66 -7.83 -4.89 9.35
CA LYS A 66 -8.31 -3.55 8.98
C LYS A 66 -8.39 -2.61 10.16
N ASP A 67 -9.06 -3.01 11.24
CA ASP A 67 -9.23 -2.15 12.42
C ASP A 67 -7.90 -1.80 13.09
N GLU A 68 -6.92 -2.69 13.03
CA GLU A 68 -5.56 -2.46 13.53
C GLU A 68 -4.85 -1.37 12.70
N TYR A 69 -4.82 -1.54 11.37
CA TYR A 69 -4.17 -0.58 10.48
C TYR A 69 -4.90 0.75 10.45
N THR A 70 -6.24 0.78 10.45
CA THR A 70 -7.01 2.03 10.52
C THR A 70 -6.64 2.83 11.76
N LYS A 71 -6.50 2.19 12.93
CA LYS A 71 -6.06 2.89 14.15
C LYS A 71 -4.63 3.42 14.02
N LYS A 72 -3.68 2.59 13.55
CA LYS A 72 -2.28 2.99 13.36
C LYS A 72 -2.13 4.14 12.36
N CYS A 73 -2.86 4.08 11.26
CA CYS A 73 -2.81 5.05 10.18
C CYS A 73 -3.56 6.35 10.48
N SER A 74 -4.46 6.36 11.48
CA SER A 74 -5.23 7.56 11.87
C SER A 74 -4.33 8.71 12.31
N GLU A 75 -3.21 8.41 13.00
CA GLU A 75 -2.28 9.44 13.49
C GLU A 75 -1.52 10.15 12.34
N LYS A 76 -1.43 9.49 11.18
CA LYS A 76 -0.72 9.97 10.00
C LYS A 76 -1.66 10.40 8.87
N ASP A 77 -2.98 10.43 9.11
CA ASP A 77 -4.03 10.73 8.12
C ASP A 77 -3.96 9.82 6.87
N ILE A 78 -3.59 8.55 7.07
CA ILE A 78 -3.49 7.59 5.96
C ILE A 78 -4.81 6.79 5.87
N PRO A 79 -5.58 6.89 4.77
CA PRO A 79 -6.76 6.06 4.56
C PRO A 79 -6.40 4.58 4.32
N VAL A 80 -7.19 3.67 4.90
CA VAL A 80 -7.05 2.19 4.88
C VAL A 80 -8.30 1.48 4.37
#